data_AF-A0A2D7F6T5-F1
#
_entry.id   AF-A0A2D7F6T5-F1
#
_cell.length_a   1.000
_cell.length_b   1.000
_cell.length_c   1.000
_cell.angle_alpha   90.00
_cell.angle_beta   90.00
_cell.angle_gamma   90.00
#
_symmetry.space_group_name_H-M   'P 1'
#
loop_
_entity.id
_entity.type
_entity.pdbx_description
1 polymer ?
#
loop_
_entity_poly.entity_id
_entity_poly.type
_entity_poly.pdbx_seq_one_letter_code
_entity_poly.pdbx_strand_id
1 'polypeptide(L)'
;MSLLSGHIRHRLLLETEVLDAVLARFAPSTAEKFIQEVFWRGYFKGWLEHHPSVWTSYRDDVSGLLERLNADDELRQRYDQAVQSKTGIVCFDAWAHELVETGYLHNHTRMWFASIWIFTLQLPWQLGADFFYRHLIDGDPASNTLSWRWVGGLHTKGKTYLARPNNIEKFTKDRFAPHGQLAAHAPPLSEATAHSRQAIGRADTTLPGDTVALLLTEEDGRPEELFSDLQPIAGISLLATEGRSSLPIGERASAFALAAVSDATQRASRHFGIVVDAPVETDDWDAKLTAFAQANGVKSLVTAYAPVGPVAEKLAKAKDSLARHGISLFERRREYDELAWPHASRGFFALKKKIPAILEDLQRSVAPRLL
;
A
#
# COMPACT_ATOMS: atom_id res chain seq x y z
N MET A 1 16.82 -9.07 5.85
CA MET A 1 15.57 -8.31 5.62
C MET A 1 15.76 -6.92 6.21
N SER A 2 15.23 -5.87 5.60
CA SER A 2 15.53 -4.48 6.01
C SER A 2 14.56 -3.88 7.04
N LEU A 3 13.36 -4.45 7.21
CA LEU A 3 12.29 -3.91 8.08
C LEU A 3 11.82 -2.49 7.72
N LEU A 4 12.08 -2.04 6.49
CA LEU A 4 11.75 -0.68 6.03
C LEU A 4 10.34 -0.55 5.42
N SER A 5 9.58 -1.64 5.27
CA SER A 5 8.34 -1.64 4.50
C SER A 5 7.29 -0.66 5.03
N GLY A 6 7.10 -0.55 6.35
CA GLY A 6 6.19 0.44 6.95
C GLY A 6 6.61 1.88 6.64
N HIS A 7 7.90 2.18 6.76
CA HIS A 7 8.44 3.51 6.47
C HIS A 7 8.34 3.87 4.98
N ILE A 8 8.58 2.92 4.08
CA ILE A 8 8.47 3.12 2.63
C ILE A 8 7.00 3.16 2.18
N ARG A 9 6.10 2.40 2.83
CA ARG A 9 4.65 2.45 2.55
C ARG A 9 4.10 3.86 2.70
N HIS A 10 4.49 4.54 3.77
CA HIS A 10 4.10 5.91 4.09
C HIS A 10 5.10 6.97 3.58
N ARG A 11 6.14 6.55 2.86
CA ARG A 11 7.24 7.41 2.37
C ARG A 11 7.82 8.35 3.42
N LEU A 12 7.99 7.85 4.64
CA LEU A 12 8.91 8.46 5.61
C LEU A 12 10.37 8.28 5.15
N LEU A 13 10.61 7.19 4.42
CA LEU A 13 11.79 6.93 3.61
C LEU A 13 11.36 6.71 2.16
N LEU A 14 12.03 7.38 1.23
CA LEU A 14 11.74 7.27 -0.19
C LEU A 14 12.41 6.05 -0.82
N GLU A 15 11.79 5.56 -1.88
CA GLU A 15 12.35 4.50 -2.72
C GLU A 15 13.72 4.93 -3.29
N THR A 16 13.86 6.19 -3.71
CA THR A 16 15.12 6.77 -4.19
C THR A 16 16.18 6.84 -3.10
N GLU A 17 15.85 7.33 -1.90
CA GLU A 17 16.80 7.39 -0.76
C GLU A 17 17.37 6.00 -0.44
N VAL A 18 16.52 4.99 -0.46
CA VAL A 18 16.91 3.59 -0.18
C VAL A 18 17.77 3.02 -1.31
N LEU A 19 17.45 3.32 -2.57
CA LEU A 19 18.24 2.90 -3.73
C LEU A 19 19.62 3.58 -3.73
N ASP A 20 19.67 4.89 -3.51
CA ASP A 20 20.91 5.68 -3.48
C ASP A 20 21.82 5.22 -2.35
N ALA A 21 21.28 5.00 -1.14
CA ALA A 21 22.06 4.51 0.00
C ALA A 21 22.71 3.14 -0.27
N VAL A 22 22.04 2.28 -1.05
CA VAL A 22 22.58 0.96 -1.42
C VAL A 22 23.58 1.07 -2.56
N LEU A 23 23.30 1.86 -3.58
CA LEU A 23 24.17 2.07 -4.74
C LEU A 23 25.46 2.83 -4.39
N ALA A 24 25.42 3.67 -3.35
CA ALA A 24 26.61 4.32 -2.80
C ALA A 24 27.60 3.33 -2.15
N ARG A 25 27.15 2.12 -1.79
CA ARG A 25 27.95 1.11 -1.07
C ARG A 25 28.24 -0.15 -1.86
N PHE A 26 27.37 -0.51 -2.80
CA PHE A 26 27.43 -1.77 -3.51
C PHE A 26 27.22 -1.57 -5.01
N ALA A 27 27.97 -2.31 -5.82
CA ALA A 27 27.71 -2.34 -7.25
C ALA A 27 26.28 -2.85 -7.52
N PRO A 28 25.59 -2.35 -8.57
CA PRO A 28 24.21 -2.76 -8.88
C PRO A 28 24.01 -4.27 -8.98
N SER A 29 25.00 -4.99 -9.53
CA SER A 29 24.99 -6.45 -9.64
C SER A 29 25.01 -7.17 -8.28
N THR A 30 25.68 -6.60 -7.28
CA THR A 30 25.75 -7.15 -5.92
C THR A 30 24.43 -6.91 -5.17
N ALA A 31 23.81 -5.75 -5.39
CA ALA A 31 22.56 -5.35 -4.76
C ALA A 31 21.30 -5.74 -5.56
N GLU A 32 21.43 -6.49 -6.66
CA GLU A 32 20.37 -6.71 -7.65
C GLU A 32 19.05 -7.20 -7.04
N LYS A 33 19.13 -8.11 -6.05
CA LYS A 33 17.95 -8.63 -5.35
C LYS A 33 17.27 -7.56 -4.52
N PHE A 34 18.04 -6.80 -3.74
CA PHE A 34 17.48 -5.74 -2.90
C PHE A 34 16.83 -4.64 -3.75
N ILE A 35 17.49 -4.24 -4.84
CA ILE A 35 16.94 -3.30 -5.83
C ILE A 35 15.61 -3.85 -6.39
N GLN A 36 15.57 -5.13 -6.78
CA GLN A 36 14.33 -5.75 -7.25
C GLN A 36 13.22 -5.72 -6.20
N GLU A 37 13.50 -5.94 -4.91
CA GLU A 37 12.49 -5.84 -3.85
C GLU A 37 11.91 -4.43 -3.72
N VAL A 38 12.72 -3.37 -3.90
CA VAL A 38 12.20 -1.99 -3.95
C VAL A 38 11.26 -1.82 -5.16
N PHE A 39 11.68 -2.30 -6.34
CA PHE A 39 10.88 -2.24 -7.56
C PHE A 39 9.65 -3.16 -7.56
N TRP A 40 9.59 -4.19 -6.73
CA TRP A 40 8.38 -5.00 -6.56
C TRP A 40 7.23 -4.19 -5.98
N ARG A 41 7.51 -3.25 -5.07
CA ARG A 41 6.50 -2.30 -4.57
C ARG A 41 6.01 -1.37 -5.69
N GLY A 42 6.94 -0.76 -6.44
CA GLY A 42 6.60 0.09 -7.58
C GLY A 42 5.83 -0.67 -8.68
N TYR A 43 6.17 -1.93 -8.90
CA TYR A 43 5.44 -2.82 -9.79
C TYR A 43 4.00 -3.05 -9.34
N PHE A 44 3.77 -3.40 -8.08
CA PHE A 44 2.40 -3.65 -7.62
C PHE A 44 1.54 -2.39 -7.70
N LYS A 45 2.04 -1.23 -7.26
CA LYS A 45 1.33 0.04 -7.40
C LYS A 45 1.01 0.34 -8.87
N GLY A 46 2.00 0.36 -9.75
CA GLY A 46 1.78 0.62 -11.17
C GLY A 46 0.90 -0.43 -11.88
N TRP A 47 0.93 -1.69 -11.44
CA TRP A 47 0.04 -2.72 -11.99
C TRP A 47 -1.41 -2.46 -11.58
N LEU A 48 -1.65 -2.07 -10.32
CA LEU A 48 -2.99 -1.74 -9.83
C LEU A 48 -3.52 -0.47 -10.49
N GLU A 49 -2.68 0.54 -10.72
CA GLU A 49 -3.02 1.73 -11.52
C GLU A 49 -3.45 1.38 -12.95
N HIS A 50 -2.84 0.35 -13.54
CA HIS A 50 -3.26 -0.16 -14.83
C HIS A 50 -4.55 -0.98 -14.76
N HIS A 51 -4.97 -1.49 -13.60
CA HIS A 51 -6.13 -2.37 -13.44
C HIS A 51 -6.96 -2.00 -12.19
N PRO A 52 -7.47 -0.75 -12.11
CA PRO A 52 -8.10 -0.24 -10.90
C PRO A 52 -9.36 -1.05 -10.50
N SER A 53 -10.03 -1.70 -11.46
CA SER A 53 -11.19 -2.55 -11.16
C SER A 53 -10.86 -3.78 -10.30
N VAL A 54 -9.59 -4.17 -10.17
CA VAL A 54 -9.19 -5.22 -9.21
C VAL A 54 -9.42 -4.75 -7.78
N TRP A 55 -9.13 -3.49 -7.48
CA TRP A 55 -9.36 -2.91 -6.17
C TRP A 55 -10.86 -2.81 -5.85
N THR A 56 -11.65 -2.27 -6.78
CA THR A 56 -13.11 -2.18 -6.61
C THR A 56 -13.75 -3.54 -6.43
N SER A 57 -13.42 -4.53 -7.29
CA SER A 57 -13.93 -5.89 -7.16
C SER A 57 -13.52 -6.55 -5.85
N TYR A 58 -12.29 -6.31 -5.39
CA TYR A 58 -11.83 -6.80 -4.10
C TYR A 58 -12.66 -6.22 -2.94
N ARG A 59 -12.94 -4.91 -2.96
CA ARG A 59 -13.77 -4.24 -1.95
C ARG A 59 -15.21 -4.78 -1.93
N ASP A 60 -15.81 -4.93 -3.10
CA ASP A 60 -17.16 -5.48 -3.25
C ASP A 60 -17.23 -6.94 -2.76
N ASP A 61 -16.24 -7.75 -3.15
CA ASP A 61 -16.12 -9.15 -2.70
C ASP A 61 -15.98 -9.23 -1.17
N VAL A 62 -15.13 -8.40 -0.55
CA VAL A 62 -15.00 -8.36 0.91
C VAL A 62 -16.35 -8.05 1.55
N SER A 63 -17.07 -7.01 1.08
CA SER A 63 -18.38 -6.65 1.62
C SER A 63 -19.37 -7.82 1.53
N GLY A 64 -19.51 -8.44 0.36
CA GLY A 64 -20.43 -9.57 0.17
C GLY A 64 -20.01 -10.82 0.95
N LEU A 65 -18.71 -11.06 1.13
CA LEU A 65 -18.22 -12.18 1.94
C LEU A 65 -18.46 -11.96 3.43
N LEU A 66 -18.33 -10.73 3.93
CA LEU A 66 -18.68 -10.40 5.32
C LEU A 66 -20.17 -10.58 5.59
N GLU A 67 -21.04 -10.23 4.63
CA GLU A 67 -22.47 -10.55 4.71
C GLU A 67 -22.71 -12.07 4.72
N ARG A 68 -22.01 -12.82 3.85
CA ARG A 68 -22.12 -14.28 3.80
C ARG A 68 -21.68 -14.95 5.10
N LEU A 69 -20.70 -14.41 5.82
CA LEU A 69 -20.30 -14.93 7.15
C LEU A 69 -21.46 -14.90 8.17
N ASN A 70 -22.51 -14.10 7.95
CA ASN A 70 -23.69 -14.09 8.82
C ASN A 70 -24.72 -15.17 8.43
N ALA A 71 -24.58 -15.81 7.26
CA ALA A 71 -25.54 -16.78 6.73
C ALA A 71 -24.95 -18.21 6.58
N ASP A 72 -23.63 -18.38 6.74
CA ASP A 72 -22.90 -19.62 6.54
C ASP A 72 -22.07 -19.94 7.80
N ASP A 73 -22.66 -20.69 8.74
CA ASP A 73 -22.07 -21.01 10.05
C ASP A 73 -20.73 -21.76 9.92
N GLU A 74 -20.60 -22.62 8.92
CA GLU A 74 -19.38 -23.42 8.71
C GLU A 74 -18.22 -22.53 8.22
N LEU A 75 -18.52 -21.63 7.27
CA LEU A 75 -17.56 -20.63 6.83
C LEU A 75 -17.19 -19.67 7.96
N ARG A 76 -18.19 -19.23 8.74
CA ARG A 76 -18.01 -18.37 9.90
C ARG A 76 -17.10 -18.99 10.93
N GLN A 77 -17.33 -20.26 11.28
CA GLN A 77 -16.51 -20.97 12.26
C GLN A 77 -15.05 -21.06 11.81
N ARG A 78 -14.78 -21.43 10.56
CA ARG A 78 -13.40 -21.49 10.03
C ARG A 78 -12.73 -20.12 10.00
N TYR A 79 -13.47 -19.09 9.59
CA TYR A 79 -12.97 -17.71 9.58
C TYR A 79 -12.60 -17.24 10.99
N ASP A 80 -13.50 -17.42 11.96
CA ASP A 80 -13.29 -17.04 13.36
C ASP A 80 -12.09 -17.78 13.96
N GLN A 81 -11.96 -19.09 13.70
CA GLN A 81 -10.79 -19.87 14.11
C GLN A 81 -9.49 -19.31 13.51
N ALA A 82 -9.50 -18.92 12.24
CA ALA A 82 -8.33 -18.38 11.57
C ALA A 82 -7.90 -17.01 12.14
N VAL A 83 -8.83 -16.06 12.28
CA VAL A 83 -8.51 -14.70 12.75
C VAL A 83 -8.26 -14.64 14.26
N GLN A 84 -8.71 -15.63 15.04
CA GLN A 84 -8.47 -15.73 16.48
C GLN A 84 -7.28 -16.64 16.84
N SER A 85 -6.52 -17.12 15.86
CA SER A 85 -5.35 -18.00 16.10
C SER A 85 -5.72 -19.33 16.79
N LYS A 86 -6.81 -19.97 16.36
CA LYS A 86 -7.36 -21.21 16.93
C LYS A 86 -7.66 -22.28 15.88
N THR A 87 -6.86 -22.34 14.81
CA THR A 87 -7.02 -23.34 13.75
C THR A 87 -6.50 -24.71 14.14
N GLY A 88 -5.61 -24.78 15.14
CA GLY A 88 -4.90 -25.99 15.53
C GLY A 88 -3.63 -26.24 14.70
N ILE A 89 -3.40 -25.45 13.64
CA ILE A 89 -2.15 -25.46 12.88
C ILE A 89 -1.18 -24.50 13.57
N VAL A 90 -0.34 -25.05 14.45
CA VAL A 90 0.53 -24.30 15.38
C VAL A 90 1.29 -23.14 14.71
N CYS A 91 1.85 -23.36 13.52
CA CYS A 91 2.58 -22.30 12.82
C CYS A 91 1.67 -21.17 12.35
N PHE A 92 0.50 -21.51 11.81
CA PHE A 92 -0.48 -20.54 11.34
C PHE A 92 -1.02 -19.71 12.49
N ASP A 93 -1.39 -20.36 13.60
CA ASP A 93 -1.91 -19.69 14.79
C ASP A 93 -0.86 -18.73 15.38
N ALA A 94 0.41 -19.16 15.45
CA ALA A 94 1.51 -18.30 15.88
C ALA A 94 1.68 -17.06 14.98
N TRP A 95 1.56 -17.20 13.66
CA TRP A 95 1.69 -16.07 12.72
C TRP A 95 0.48 -15.15 12.72
N ALA A 96 -0.73 -15.68 12.87
CA ALA A 96 -1.94 -14.87 13.05
C ALA A 96 -1.82 -13.99 14.30
N HIS A 97 -1.33 -14.58 15.41
CA HIS A 97 -1.10 -13.85 16.64
C HIS A 97 0.00 -12.80 16.50
N GLU A 98 1.16 -13.18 15.94
CA GLU A 98 2.30 -12.28 15.69
C GLU A 98 1.89 -11.08 14.82
N LEU A 99 1.07 -11.30 13.79
CA LEU A 99 0.56 -10.23 12.94
C LEU A 99 -0.28 -9.21 13.73
N VAL A 100 -1.21 -9.68 14.56
CA VAL A 100 -2.09 -8.78 15.34
C VAL A 100 -1.30 -8.03 16.41
N GLU A 101 -0.37 -8.71 17.09
CA GLU A 101 0.42 -8.15 18.19
C GLU A 101 1.44 -7.11 17.70
N THR A 102 2.13 -7.41 16.60
CA THR A 102 3.28 -6.62 16.13
C THR A 102 2.97 -5.75 14.92
N GLY A 103 1.91 -6.06 14.18
CA GLY A 103 1.59 -5.44 12.90
C GLY A 103 2.56 -5.83 11.77
N TYR A 104 3.31 -6.92 11.92
CA TYR A 104 4.35 -7.33 11.00
C TYR A 104 4.41 -8.85 10.80
N LEU A 105 4.74 -9.28 9.58
CA LEU A 105 5.17 -10.64 9.26
C LEU A 105 6.28 -10.63 8.21
N HIS A 106 7.23 -11.56 8.30
CA HIS A 106 8.23 -11.79 7.25
C HIS A 106 7.56 -12.21 5.93
N ASN A 107 8.06 -11.75 4.77
CA ASN A 107 7.41 -11.99 3.46
C ASN A 107 7.15 -13.48 3.15
N HIS A 108 8.13 -14.35 3.41
CA HIS A 108 7.96 -15.80 3.20
C HIS A 108 6.87 -16.40 4.11
N THR A 109 6.75 -15.89 5.33
CA THR A 109 5.67 -16.25 6.27
C THR A 109 4.32 -15.81 5.73
N ARG A 110 4.22 -14.60 5.16
CA ARG A 110 3.01 -14.10 4.49
C ARG A 110 2.54 -15.03 3.38
N MET A 111 3.47 -15.51 2.54
CA MET A 111 3.16 -16.45 1.47
C MET A 111 2.66 -17.81 2.01
N TRP A 112 3.29 -18.35 3.06
CA TRP A 112 2.80 -19.57 3.69
C TRP A 112 1.43 -19.39 4.32
N PHE A 113 1.24 -18.30 5.06
CA PHE A 113 -0.04 -17.93 5.67
C PHE A 113 -1.15 -17.89 4.63
N ALA A 114 -0.96 -17.14 3.54
CA ALA A 114 -1.95 -17.03 2.46
C ALA A 114 -2.23 -18.38 1.80
N SER A 115 -1.21 -19.21 1.59
CA SER A 115 -1.40 -20.55 1.03
C SER A 115 -2.20 -21.46 1.96
N ILE A 116 -1.94 -21.42 3.28
CA ILE A 116 -2.68 -22.21 4.26
C ILE A 116 -4.12 -21.72 4.33
N TRP A 117 -4.33 -20.40 4.38
CA TRP A 117 -5.65 -19.77 4.35
C TRP A 117 -6.49 -20.25 3.16
N ILE A 118 -5.95 -20.16 1.94
CA ILE A 118 -6.68 -20.47 0.72
C ILE A 118 -6.89 -21.98 0.56
N PHE A 119 -5.82 -22.78 0.68
CA PHE A 119 -5.87 -24.18 0.23
C PHE A 119 -6.09 -25.17 1.36
N THR A 120 -5.67 -24.86 2.59
CA THR A 120 -5.82 -25.76 3.74
C THR A 120 -7.10 -25.45 4.50
N LEU A 121 -7.33 -24.17 4.85
CA LEU A 121 -8.53 -23.73 5.55
C LEU A 121 -9.73 -23.52 4.61
N GLN A 122 -9.50 -23.52 3.29
CA GLN A 122 -10.52 -23.31 2.27
C GLN A 122 -11.34 -22.02 2.49
N LEU A 123 -10.65 -20.97 2.92
CA LEU A 123 -11.24 -19.65 3.15
C LEU A 123 -11.07 -18.76 1.90
N PRO A 124 -12.05 -17.90 1.61
CA PRO A 124 -11.94 -16.88 0.56
C PRO A 124 -10.68 -16.03 0.74
N TRP A 125 -9.88 -15.87 -0.30
CA TRP A 125 -8.61 -15.13 -0.23
C TRP A 125 -8.82 -13.67 0.15
N GLN A 126 -9.96 -13.09 -0.25
CA GLN A 126 -10.31 -11.69 0.02
C GLN A 126 -10.41 -11.42 1.53
N LEU A 127 -10.99 -12.36 2.29
CA LEU A 127 -11.09 -12.24 3.75
C LEU A 127 -9.71 -12.32 4.43
N GLY A 128 -8.77 -13.08 3.86
CA GLY A 128 -7.40 -13.17 4.36
C GLY A 128 -6.59 -11.93 4.01
N ALA A 129 -6.78 -11.40 2.80
CA ALA A 129 -6.23 -10.12 2.37
C ALA A 129 -6.75 -8.96 3.24
N ASP A 130 -8.04 -8.96 3.59
CA ASP A 130 -8.64 -8.00 4.51
C ASP A 130 -8.00 -8.09 5.91
N PHE A 131 -7.89 -9.30 6.47
CA PHE A 131 -7.22 -9.52 7.75
C PHE A 131 -5.80 -8.96 7.74
N PHE A 132 -5.02 -9.23 6.69
CA PHE A 132 -3.69 -8.64 6.54
C PHE A 132 -3.72 -7.12 6.44
N TYR A 133 -4.62 -6.56 5.65
CA TYR A 133 -4.65 -5.13 5.39
C TYR A 133 -5.01 -4.30 6.64
N ARG A 134 -5.86 -4.86 7.50
CA ARG A 134 -6.23 -4.26 8.79
C ARG A 134 -5.11 -4.28 9.82
N HIS A 135 -4.23 -5.29 9.81
CA HIS A 135 -3.25 -5.49 10.87
C HIS A 135 -1.83 -5.06 10.48
N LEU A 136 -1.48 -5.04 9.20
CA LEU A 136 -0.13 -4.67 8.74
C LEU A 136 0.15 -3.16 8.84
N ILE A 137 1.27 -2.80 9.49
CA ILE A 137 1.80 -1.42 9.45
C ILE A 137 2.22 -1.00 8.03
N ASP A 138 2.54 -1.98 7.18
CA ASP A 138 2.86 -1.78 5.77
C ASP A 138 1.69 -2.11 4.83
N GLY A 139 0.46 -2.13 5.36
CA GLY A 139 -0.76 -2.38 4.61
C GLY A 139 -0.89 -1.43 3.41
N ASP A 140 -0.73 -1.99 2.22
CA ASP A 140 -0.78 -1.29 0.92
C ASP A 140 -1.88 -1.90 0.04
N PRO A 141 -2.81 -1.12 -0.54
CA PRO A 141 -3.87 -1.65 -1.40
C PRO A 141 -3.33 -2.56 -2.50
N ALA A 142 -2.23 -2.14 -3.16
CA ALA A 142 -1.66 -2.84 -4.28
C ALA A 142 -0.85 -4.06 -3.86
N SER A 143 0.14 -3.86 -3.00
CA SER A 143 1.05 -4.93 -2.59
C SER A 143 0.31 -6.04 -1.84
N ASN A 144 -0.69 -5.70 -1.01
CA ASN A 144 -1.48 -6.70 -0.29
C ASN A 144 -2.38 -7.49 -1.25
N THR A 145 -3.28 -6.81 -1.98
CA THR A 145 -4.26 -7.45 -2.86
C THR A 145 -3.59 -8.31 -3.92
N LEU A 146 -2.55 -7.78 -4.59
CA LEU A 146 -1.88 -8.49 -5.68
C LEU A 146 -1.01 -9.65 -5.19
N SER A 147 -0.46 -9.59 -3.98
CA SER A 147 0.28 -10.72 -3.40
C SER A 147 -0.65 -11.90 -3.08
N TRP A 148 -1.84 -11.64 -2.52
CA TRP A 148 -2.84 -12.68 -2.28
C TRP A 148 -3.36 -13.27 -3.59
N ARG A 149 -3.65 -12.44 -4.60
CA ARG A 149 -3.98 -12.89 -5.95
C ARG A 149 -2.86 -13.73 -6.58
N TRP A 150 -1.60 -13.40 -6.31
CA TRP A 150 -0.47 -14.20 -6.80
C TRP A 150 -0.40 -15.58 -6.15
N VAL A 151 -0.57 -15.69 -4.82
CA VAL A 151 -0.60 -16.98 -4.12
C VAL A 151 -1.76 -17.86 -4.63
N GLY A 152 -2.94 -17.27 -4.83
CA GLY A 152 -4.13 -17.94 -5.37
C GLY A 152 -4.09 -18.27 -6.87
N GLY A 153 -3.06 -17.83 -7.60
CA GLY A 153 -2.93 -18.08 -9.04
C GLY A 153 -3.81 -17.22 -9.95
N LEU A 154 -4.32 -16.10 -9.44
CA LEU A 154 -5.11 -15.09 -10.19
C LEU A 154 -4.20 -14.06 -10.89
N HIS A 155 -3.10 -13.66 -10.24
CA HIS A 155 -2.20 -12.63 -10.78
C HIS A 155 -1.36 -13.16 -11.95
N THR A 156 -0.69 -14.31 -11.74
CA THR A 156 -0.12 -15.10 -12.85
C THR A 156 -1.04 -16.28 -13.07
N LYS A 157 -2.00 -16.12 -13.99
CA LYS A 157 -3.08 -17.08 -14.23
C LYS A 157 -2.59 -18.53 -14.25
N GLY A 158 -3.14 -19.34 -13.34
CA GLY A 158 -2.87 -20.77 -13.23
C GLY A 158 -1.64 -21.15 -12.38
N LYS A 159 -0.85 -20.18 -11.90
CA LYS A 159 0.34 -20.46 -11.07
C LYS A 159 0.08 -20.15 -9.60
N THR A 160 -0.17 -21.18 -8.81
CA THR A 160 -0.35 -21.06 -7.36
C THR A 160 0.96 -21.20 -6.59
N TYR A 161 0.97 -20.68 -5.37
CA TYR A 161 2.01 -20.97 -4.38
C TYR A 161 1.44 -21.87 -3.28
N LEU A 162 2.03 -23.05 -3.10
CA LEU A 162 1.62 -24.01 -2.07
C LEU A 162 2.69 -24.09 -0.97
N ALA A 163 2.30 -23.79 0.26
CA ALA A 163 3.09 -24.01 1.46
C ALA A 163 3.43 -25.49 1.61
N ARG A 164 4.71 -25.79 1.86
CA ARG A 164 5.20 -27.15 2.03
C ARG A 164 5.71 -27.34 3.46
N PRO A 165 5.31 -28.41 4.18
CA PRO A 165 5.76 -28.65 5.55
C PRO A 165 7.29 -28.65 5.69
N ASN A 166 8.01 -29.36 4.83
CA ASN A 166 9.49 -29.41 4.82
C ASN A 166 10.13 -28.01 4.64
N ASN A 167 9.46 -27.12 3.90
CA ASN A 167 9.94 -25.75 3.68
C ASN A 167 9.75 -24.92 4.95
N ILE A 168 8.59 -25.02 5.59
CA ILE A 168 8.30 -24.35 6.87
C ILE A 168 9.28 -24.84 7.94
N GLU A 169 9.46 -26.15 8.10
CA GLU A 169 10.39 -26.76 9.05
C GLU A 169 11.82 -26.25 8.87
N LYS A 170 12.35 -26.36 7.64
CA LYS A 170 13.71 -25.91 7.33
C LYS A 170 13.94 -24.42 7.63
N PHE A 171 13.05 -23.55 7.14
CA PHE A 171 13.27 -22.10 7.24
C PHE A 171 12.83 -21.50 8.58
N THR A 172 12.13 -22.28 9.40
CA THR A 172 11.87 -21.93 10.81
C THR A 172 12.83 -22.61 11.78
N LYS A 173 13.85 -23.32 11.27
CA LYS A 173 14.86 -24.05 12.04
C LYS A 173 14.21 -25.03 13.02
N ASP A 174 13.32 -25.88 12.49
CA ASP A 174 12.60 -26.93 13.20
C ASP A 174 11.63 -26.41 14.29
N ARG A 175 11.38 -25.10 14.36
CA ARG A 175 10.37 -24.51 15.25
C ARG A 175 8.96 -25.01 14.92
N PHE A 176 8.68 -25.24 13.64
CA PHE A 176 7.36 -25.70 13.17
C PHE A 176 7.47 -26.81 12.14
N ALA A 177 6.76 -27.92 12.33
CA ALA A 177 6.74 -29.05 11.41
C ALA A 177 5.30 -29.52 11.12
N PRO A 178 4.52 -28.79 10.28
CA PRO A 178 3.09 -29.05 10.08
C PRO A 178 2.82 -30.23 9.13
N HIS A 179 3.56 -31.33 9.28
CA HIS A 179 3.40 -32.53 8.47
C HIS A 179 2.00 -33.14 8.66
N GLY A 180 1.37 -33.53 7.56
CA GLY A 180 0.01 -34.09 7.55
C GLY A 180 -1.12 -33.09 7.80
N GLN A 181 -0.83 -31.80 8.05
CA GLN A 181 -1.84 -30.77 8.34
C GLN A 181 -2.15 -29.86 7.15
N LEU A 182 -1.24 -29.76 6.18
CA LEU A 182 -1.37 -28.84 5.05
C LEU A 182 -1.95 -29.52 3.81
N ALA A 183 -2.64 -28.75 2.98
CA ALA A 183 -3.15 -29.23 1.69
C ALA A 183 -2.04 -29.81 0.80
N ALA A 184 -2.32 -30.96 0.18
CA ALA A 184 -1.38 -31.61 -0.75
C ALA A 184 -1.36 -30.95 -2.14
N HIS A 185 -2.46 -30.30 -2.51
CA HIS A 185 -2.70 -29.67 -3.81
C HIS A 185 -3.20 -28.24 -3.65
N ALA A 186 -2.91 -27.41 -4.65
CA ALA A 186 -3.31 -26.00 -4.71
C ALA A 186 -3.91 -25.71 -6.09
N PRO A 187 -5.16 -26.12 -6.36
CA PRO A 187 -5.82 -25.79 -7.62
C PRO A 187 -5.90 -24.25 -7.77
N PRO A 188 -5.62 -23.69 -8.95
CA PRO A 188 -5.69 -22.25 -9.15
C PRO A 188 -7.12 -21.76 -8.97
N LEU A 189 -7.26 -20.61 -8.31
CA LEU A 189 -8.54 -19.93 -8.20
C LEU A 189 -8.99 -19.39 -9.57
N SER A 190 -10.28 -19.16 -9.71
CA SER A 190 -10.89 -18.51 -10.86
C SER A 190 -11.65 -17.27 -10.42
N GLU A 191 -11.60 -16.21 -11.22
CA GLU A 191 -12.41 -14.99 -11.06
C GLU A 191 -13.22 -14.77 -12.33
N ALA A 192 -14.50 -14.37 -12.20
CA ALA A 192 -15.38 -14.14 -13.32
C ALA A 192 -15.09 -12.79 -14.02
N THR A 193 -14.63 -11.81 -13.24
CA THR A 193 -14.39 -10.44 -13.71
C THR A 193 -13.13 -10.37 -14.57
N ALA A 194 -13.27 -9.84 -15.79
CA ALA A 194 -12.13 -9.50 -16.62
C ALA A 194 -11.63 -8.09 -16.26
N HIS A 195 -10.44 -8.01 -15.66
CA HIS A 195 -9.81 -6.73 -15.31
C HIS A 195 -9.03 -6.19 -16.51
N SER A 196 -9.68 -5.36 -17.33
CA SER A 196 -9.06 -4.73 -18.49
C SER A 196 -8.05 -3.66 -18.07
N ARG A 197 -6.94 -3.59 -18.82
CA ARG A 197 -5.93 -2.56 -18.65
C ARG A 197 -6.48 -1.17 -19.00
N GLN A 198 -6.13 -0.18 -18.18
CA GLN A 198 -6.39 1.23 -18.37
C GLN A 198 -5.08 2.03 -18.46
N ALA A 199 -5.15 3.25 -18.98
CA ALA A 199 -4.04 4.19 -18.90
C ALA A 199 -3.90 4.69 -17.46
N ILE A 200 -2.66 4.88 -16.99
CA ILE A 200 -2.41 5.47 -15.67
C ILE A 200 -2.94 6.91 -15.70
N GLY A 201 -3.57 7.35 -14.62
CA GLY A 201 -4.03 8.73 -14.47
C GLY A 201 -2.88 9.71 -14.70
N ARG A 202 -3.17 10.94 -15.13
CA ARG A 202 -2.14 11.98 -15.23
C ARG A 202 -2.05 12.71 -13.90
N ALA A 203 -0.84 12.86 -13.37
CA ALA A 203 -0.55 13.80 -12.30
C ALA A 203 -0.33 15.20 -12.88
N ASP A 204 -0.51 16.21 -12.04
CA ASP A 204 -0.32 17.60 -12.40
C ASP A 204 1.17 17.93 -12.48
N THR A 205 1.60 18.46 -13.62
CA THR A 205 2.99 18.86 -13.89
C THR A 205 3.24 20.34 -13.60
N THR A 206 2.21 21.17 -13.78
CA THR A 206 2.23 22.58 -13.43
C THR A 206 1.34 22.79 -12.21
N LEU A 207 1.96 23.23 -11.11
CA LEU A 207 1.25 23.58 -9.89
C LEU A 207 0.97 25.10 -9.84
N PRO A 208 -0.08 25.53 -9.12
CA PRO A 208 -0.44 26.94 -9.00
C PRO A 208 0.58 27.75 -8.21
N GLY A 209 0.66 29.05 -8.51
CA GLY A 209 1.55 29.99 -7.82
C GLY A 209 0.91 30.77 -6.65
N ASP A 210 -0.41 30.98 -6.66
CA ASP A 210 -1.08 31.89 -5.71
C ASP A 210 -1.97 31.15 -4.70
N THR A 211 -1.80 31.44 -3.40
CA THR A 211 -2.64 30.94 -2.28
C THR A 211 -2.78 29.41 -2.21
N VAL A 212 -1.63 28.73 -2.17
CA VAL A 212 -1.54 27.27 -2.12
C VAL A 212 -1.48 26.77 -0.68
N ALA A 213 -2.15 25.65 -0.39
CA ALA A 213 -1.96 24.92 0.85
C ALA A 213 -1.65 23.44 0.60
N LEU A 214 -0.92 22.84 1.54
CA LEU A 214 -0.58 21.42 1.52
C LEU A 214 -1.75 20.59 2.05
N LEU A 215 -2.12 19.53 1.35
CA LEU A 215 -2.88 18.42 1.89
C LEU A 215 -1.91 17.25 2.10
N LEU A 216 -1.66 16.91 3.37
CA LEU A 216 -0.81 15.79 3.76
C LEU A 216 -1.68 14.56 4.01
N THR A 217 -1.24 13.41 3.50
CA THR A 217 -1.96 12.13 3.63
C THR A 217 -1.00 11.01 4.02
N GLU A 218 -1.55 9.85 4.35
CA GLU A 218 -0.74 8.66 4.69
C GLU A 218 -0.03 8.01 3.48
N GLU A 219 -0.22 8.52 2.25
CA GLU A 219 0.47 8.02 1.06
C GLU A 219 1.89 8.56 0.90
N ASP A 220 2.15 9.77 1.39
CA ASP A 220 3.44 10.43 1.21
C ASP A 220 3.82 11.36 2.35
N GLY A 221 4.77 10.90 3.17
CA GLY A 221 5.27 11.64 4.32
C GLY A 221 6.38 12.64 4.03
N ARG A 222 6.79 12.89 2.78
CA ARG A 222 7.93 13.78 2.44
C ARG A 222 7.52 14.97 1.55
N PRO A 223 6.56 15.80 1.99
CA PRO A 223 6.08 16.95 1.22
C PRO A 223 7.15 18.03 1.01
N GLU A 224 8.10 18.19 1.94
CA GLU A 224 9.18 19.20 1.84
C GLU A 224 10.10 18.97 0.64
N GLU A 225 10.24 17.72 0.22
CA GLU A 225 11.02 17.38 -0.96
C GLU A 225 10.17 17.44 -2.23
N LEU A 226 8.90 17.01 -2.14
CA LEU A 226 8.01 16.96 -3.29
C LEU A 226 7.52 18.34 -3.75
N PHE A 227 7.40 19.29 -2.82
CA PHE A 227 6.86 20.63 -3.05
C PHE A 227 7.87 21.74 -2.71
N SER A 228 9.18 21.45 -2.82
CA SER A 228 10.24 22.40 -2.51
C SER A 228 10.24 23.67 -3.38
N ASP A 229 9.59 23.61 -4.54
CA ASP A 229 9.39 24.70 -5.50
C ASP A 229 8.15 25.56 -5.20
N LEU A 230 7.38 25.23 -4.17
CA LEU A 230 6.20 25.98 -3.75
C LEU A 230 6.44 26.79 -2.48
N GLN A 231 5.57 27.75 -2.24
CA GLN A 231 5.48 28.53 -1.00
C GLN A 231 4.05 28.41 -0.45
N PRO A 232 3.68 27.27 0.15
CA PRO A 232 2.36 27.09 0.75
C PRO A 232 2.15 28.11 1.88
N ILE A 233 0.90 28.49 2.12
CA ILE A 233 0.52 29.44 3.18
C ILE A 233 -0.08 28.76 4.41
N ALA A 234 -0.54 27.52 4.26
CA ALA A 234 -1.12 26.69 5.31
C ALA A 234 -1.05 25.20 4.90
N GLY A 235 -1.36 24.29 5.81
CA GLY A 235 -1.57 22.90 5.46
C GLY A 235 -2.63 22.21 6.32
N ILE A 236 -3.10 21.07 5.85
CA ILE A 236 -4.04 20.19 6.57
C ILE A 236 -3.61 18.74 6.38
N SER A 237 -3.77 17.93 7.42
CA SER A 237 -3.38 16.52 7.41
C SER A 237 -4.59 15.62 7.60
N LEU A 238 -4.83 14.68 6.69
CA LEU A 238 -5.97 13.78 6.73
C LEU A 238 -5.56 12.32 6.54
N LEU A 239 -6.20 11.41 7.26
CA LEU A 239 -6.04 9.96 7.12
C LEU A 239 -7.24 9.33 6.42
N ALA A 240 -7.01 8.16 5.83
CA ALA A 240 -8.05 7.27 5.32
C ALA A 240 -7.76 5.82 5.77
N THR A 241 -7.15 5.65 6.95
CA THR A 241 -6.67 4.35 7.44
C THR A 241 -7.86 3.46 7.80
N GLU A 242 -8.94 4.04 8.32
CA GLU A 242 -10.23 3.35 8.49
C GLU A 242 -10.84 2.89 7.15
N GLY A 243 -10.51 3.56 6.05
CA GLY A 243 -10.95 3.15 4.71
C GLY A 243 -10.39 1.80 4.25
N ARG A 244 -9.42 1.21 4.97
CA ARG A 244 -8.84 -0.10 4.62
C ARG A 244 -9.86 -1.24 4.66
N SER A 245 -10.83 -1.19 5.56
CA SER A 245 -11.85 -2.24 5.75
C SER A 245 -13.12 -1.68 6.40
N SER A 246 -14.24 -2.41 6.30
CA SER A 246 -15.43 -2.15 7.14
C SER A 246 -15.31 -2.76 8.54
N LEU A 247 -14.33 -3.64 8.77
CA LEU A 247 -14.00 -4.16 10.09
C LEU A 247 -12.96 -3.27 10.79
N PRO A 248 -12.89 -3.29 12.13
CA PRO A 248 -11.92 -2.50 12.88
C PRO A 248 -10.47 -2.72 12.44
N ILE A 249 -9.75 -1.61 12.27
CA ILE A 249 -8.32 -1.62 11.96
C ILE A 249 -7.52 -1.96 13.21
N GLY A 250 -6.44 -2.72 13.03
CA GLY A 250 -5.55 -3.11 14.13
C GLY A 250 -4.82 -1.91 14.74
N GLU A 251 -4.71 -1.89 16.07
CA GLU A 251 -4.10 -0.80 16.83
C GLU A 251 -2.69 -0.42 16.32
N ARG A 252 -1.84 -1.40 16.02
CA ARG A 252 -0.49 -1.15 15.50
C ARG A 252 -0.50 -0.45 14.15
N ALA A 253 -1.39 -0.84 13.25
CA ALA A 253 -1.50 -0.24 11.92
C ALA A 253 -2.02 1.20 12.01
N SER A 254 -3.09 1.43 12.77
CA SER A 254 -3.65 2.78 12.98
C SER A 254 -2.66 3.71 13.70
N ALA A 255 -1.99 3.22 14.75
CA ALA A 255 -1.00 4.01 15.48
C ALA A 255 0.20 4.38 14.59
N PHE A 256 0.68 3.44 13.75
CA PHE A 256 1.77 3.72 12.84
C PHE A 256 1.39 4.76 11.77
N ALA A 257 0.21 4.63 11.16
CA ALA A 257 -0.26 5.58 10.15
C ALA A 257 -0.42 6.99 10.74
N LEU A 258 -1.05 7.11 11.91
CA LEU A 258 -1.19 8.38 12.63
C LEU A 258 0.17 8.99 12.98
N ALA A 259 1.12 8.20 13.48
CA ALA A 259 2.46 8.66 13.78
C ALA A 259 3.22 9.12 12.52
N ALA A 260 3.09 8.39 11.42
CA ALA A 260 3.71 8.74 10.14
C ALA A 260 3.20 10.10 9.61
N VAL A 261 1.88 10.29 9.58
CA VAL A 261 1.31 11.56 9.13
C VAL A 261 1.65 12.68 10.11
N SER A 262 1.62 12.44 11.43
CA SER A 262 2.00 13.44 12.44
C SER A 262 3.45 13.90 12.30
N ASP A 263 4.37 12.99 12.01
CA ASP A 263 5.77 13.32 11.72
C ASP A 263 5.89 14.21 10.47
N ALA A 264 5.19 13.83 9.39
CA ALA A 264 5.14 14.62 8.16
C ALA A 264 4.55 16.03 8.38
N THR A 265 3.47 16.14 9.16
CA THR A 265 2.86 17.41 9.58
C THR A 265 3.89 18.31 10.28
N GLN A 266 4.63 17.77 11.24
CA GLN A 266 5.63 18.53 11.99
C GLN A 266 6.80 18.97 11.10
N ARG A 267 7.32 18.08 10.25
CA ARG A 267 8.41 18.41 9.32
C ARG A 267 7.97 19.47 8.31
N ALA A 268 6.79 19.33 7.71
CA ALA A 268 6.24 20.30 6.77
C ALA A 268 6.05 21.68 7.43
N SER A 269 5.44 21.73 8.62
CA SER A 269 5.24 22.98 9.35
C SER A 269 6.57 23.71 9.60
N ARG A 270 7.61 23.00 10.06
CA ARG A 270 8.94 23.59 10.28
C ARG A 270 9.63 24.01 8.98
N HIS A 271 9.55 23.19 7.94
CA HIS A 271 10.24 23.44 6.68
C HIS A 271 9.68 24.66 5.94
N PHE A 272 8.35 24.73 5.82
CA PHE A 272 7.67 25.81 5.08
C PHE A 272 7.36 27.03 5.95
N GLY A 273 7.53 26.94 7.28
CA GLY A 273 7.19 28.03 8.20
C GLY A 273 5.69 28.32 8.28
N ILE A 274 4.85 27.29 8.11
CA ILE A 274 3.39 27.39 8.08
C ILE A 274 2.73 26.62 9.23
N VAL A 275 1.47 26.95 9.52
CA VAL A 275 0.62 26.11 10.35
C VAL A 275 0.06 24.98 9.48
N VAL A 276 0.22 23.75 9.96
CA VAL A 276 -0.42 22.57 9.37
C VAL A 276 -1.36 21.99 10.41
N ASP A 277 -2.65 21.88 10.07
CA ASP A 277 -3.65 21.27 10.97
C ASP A 277 -3.25 19.83 11.31
N ALA A 278 -3.51 19.47 12.56
CA ALA A 278 -3.18 18.15 13.09
C ALA A 278 -3.88 17.04 12.29
N PRO A 279 -3.28 15.84 12.19
CA PRO A 279 -3.89 14.73 11.45
C PRO A 279 -5.24 14.32 12.01
N VAL A 280 -6.22 14.16 11.11
CA VAL A 280 -7.56 13.69 11.45
C VAL A 280 -7.95 12.52 10.55
N GLU A 281 -8.42 11.44 11.18
CA GLU A 281 -9.14 10.35 10.52
C GLU A 281 -10.62 10.74 10.44
N THR A 282 -11.19 10.75 9.23
CA THR A 282 -12.60 11.14 9.02
C THR A 282 -13.07 10.76 7.62
N ASP A 283 -14.36 10.49 7.49
CA ASP A 283 -14.99 10.28 6.19
C ASP A 283 -15.32 11.57 5.42
N ASP A 284 -15.38 12.72 6.13
CA ASP A 284 -15.90 14.01 5.66
C ASP A 284 -14.79 14.92 5.08
N TRP A 285 -13.95 14.36 4.20
CA TRP A 285 -12.84 15.10 3.58
C TRP A 285 -13.32 16.33 2.81
N ASP A 286 -14.46 16.24 2.11
CA ASP A 286 -15.02 17.34 1.34
C ASP A 286 -15.37 18.55 2.22
N ALA A 287 -16.06 18.32 3.34
CA ALA A 287 -16.42 19.39 4.28
C ALA A 287 -15.17 19.98 4.97
N LYS A 288 -14.25 19.12 5.41
CA LYS A 288 -13.02 19.53 6.10
C LYS A 288 -12.11 20.37 5.20
N LEU A 289 -11.84 19.90 3.98
CA LEU A 289 -10.97 20.60 3.04
C LEU A 289 -11.59 21.93 2.59
N THR A 290 -12.91 21.97 2.36
CA THR A 290 -13.60 23.21 1.99
C THR A 290 -13.54 24.24 3.11
N ALA A 291 -13.87 23.85 4.34
CA ALA A 291 -13.83 24.74 5.50
C ALA A 291 -12.41 25.25 5.77
N PHE A 292 -11.42 24.36 5.70
CA PHE A 292 -10.01 24.72 5.84
C PHE A 292 -9.57 25.74 4.79
N ALA A 293 -9.91 25.49 3.52
CA ALA A 293 -9.50 26.37 2.43
C ALA A 293 -10.15 27.76 2.55
N GLN A 294 -11.44 27.82 2.90
CA GLN A 294 -12.17 29.08 3.11
C GLN A 294 -11.59 29.88 4.29
N ALA A 295 -11.30 29.21 5.41
CA ALA A 295 -10.74 29.86 6.60
C ALA A 295 -9.35 30.47 6.36
N ASN A 296 -8.57 29.87 5.46
CA ASN A 296 -7.20 30.30 5.16
C ASN A 296 -7.06 31.08 3.84
N GLY A 297 -8.17 31.37 3.14
CA GLY A 297 -8.14 32.07 1.85
C GLY A 297 -7.39 31.30 0.74
N VAL A 298 -7.37 29.97 0.83
CA VAL A 298 -6.68 29.07 -0.10
C VAL A 298 -7.54 28.87 -1.35
N LYS A 299 -6.92 28.98 -2.54
CA LYS A 299 -7.56 28.64 -3.81
C LYS A 299 -7.11 27.31 -4.38
N SER A 300 -6.02 26.76 -3.86
CA SER A 300 -5.44 25.54 -4.40
C SER A 300 -4.87 24.66 -3.30
N LEU A 301 -5.31 23.40 -3.30
CA LEU A 301 -4.75 22.35 -2.48
C LEU A 301 -3.80 21.52 -3.34
N VAL A 302 -2.60 21.25 -2.82
CA VAL A 302 -1.64 20.35 -3.46
C VAL A 302 -1.37 19.16 -2.53
N THR A 303 -1.37 17.96 -3.10
CA THR A 303 -1.04 16.72 -2.38
C THR A 303 -0.16 15.84 -3.26
N ALA A 304 0.57 14.92 -2.65
CA ALA A 304 1.18 13.84 -3.40
C ALA A 304 0.10 13.02 -4.11
N TYR A 305 0.42 12.50 -5.29
CA TYR A 305 -0.47 11.62 -6.05
C TYR A 305 -0.82 10.39 -5.22
N ALA A 306 -2.11 10.16 -4.98
CA ALA A 306 -2.58 9.00 -4.25
C ALA A 306 -2.83 7.84 -5.24
N PRO A 307 -2.11 6.70 -5.11
CA PRO A 307 -2.40 5.53 -5.90
C PRO A 307 -3.76 4.91 -5.54
N VAL A 308 -4.29 4.03 -6.39
CA VAL A 308 -5.53 3.28 -6.20
C VAL A 308 -5.61 2.74 -4.77
N GLY A 309 -6.61 3.20 -4.03
CA GLY A 309 -6.81 2.91 -2.62
C GLY A 309 -7.69 3.96 -1.92
N PRO A 310 -7.85 3.87 -0.58
CA PRO A 310 -8.76 4.72 0.18
C PRO A 310 -8.52 6.22 0.02
N VAL A 311 -7.25 6.66 0.03
CA VAL A 311 -6.91 8.09 -0.14
C VAL A 311 -7.35 8.59 -1.53
N ALA A 312 -7.09 7.82 -2.59
CA ALA A 312 -7.50 8.19 -3.94
C ALA A 312 -9.03 8.31 -4.07
N GLU A 313 -9.78 7.40 -3.43
CA GLU A 313 -11.24 7.45 -3.38
C GLU A 313 -11.76 8.70 -2.66
N LYS A 314 -11.13 9.07 -1.53
CA LYS A 314 -11.45 10.30 -0.79
C LYS A 314 -11.14 11.55 -1.58
N LEU A 315 -9.97 11.61 -2.23
CA LEU A 315 -9.57 12.73 -3.07
C LEU A 315 -10.52 12.90 -4.27
N ALA A 316 -10.89 11.80 -4.94
CA ALA A 316 -11.83 11.83 -6.06
C ALA A 316 -13.20 12.41 -5.64
N LYS A 317 -13.74 11.96 -4.49
CA LYS A 317 -15.00 12.50 -3.94
C LYS A 317 -14.88 13.98 -3.55
N ALA A 318 -13.76 14.37 -2.93
CA ALA A 318 -13.54 15.74 -2.47
C ALA A 318 -13.34 16.72 -3.64
N LYS A 319 -12.68 16.30 -4.72
CA LYS A 319 -12.37 17.14 -5.89
C LYS A 319 -13.61 17.83 -6.48
N ASP A 320 -14.70 17.09 -6.64
CA ASP A 320 -15.95 17.64 -7.17
C ASP A 320 -16.58 18.68 -6.24
N SER A 321 -16.46 18.49 -4.92
CA SER A 321 -17.00 19.41 -3.92
C SER A 321 -16.18 20.70 -3.84
N LEU A 322 -14.85 20.57 -3.85
CA LEU A 322 -13.91 21.68 -3.84
C LEU A 322 -14.09 22.58 -5.06
N ALA A 323 -14.27 21.98 -6.26
CA ALA A 323 -14.48 22.71 -7.49
C ALA A 323 -15.73 23.62 -7.44
N ARG A 324 -16.82 23.18 -6.78
CA ARG A 324 -18.04 24.00 -6.60
C ARG A 324 -17.80 25.24 -5.72
N HIS A 325 -16.75 25.22 -4.91
CA HIS A 325 -16.34 26.32 -4.05
C HIS A 325 -15.15 27.11 -4.63
N GLY A 326 -14.79 26.86 -5.90
CA GLY A 326 -13.69 27.55 -6.56
C GLY A 326 -12.30 27.15 -6.04
N ILE A 327 -12.17 25.98 -5.40
CA ILE A 327 -10.91 25.44 -4.90
C ILE A 327 -10.47 24.32 -5.84
N SER A 328 -9.24 24.42 -6.32
CA SER A 328 -8.63 23.40 -7.19
C SER A 328 -7.78 22.43 -6.36
N LEU A 329 -7.91 21.14 -6.63
CA LEU A 329 -7.07 20.09 -6.05
C LEU A 329 -6.08 19.59 -7.12
N PHE A 330 -4.79 19.64 -6.79
CA PHE A 330 -3.70 19.18 -7.63
C PHE A 330 -2.93 18.03 -6.97
N GLU A 331 -2.52 17.07 -7.79
CA GLU A 331 -1.79 15.89 -7.37
C GLU A 331 -0.45 15.79 -8.08
N ARG A 332 0.67 15.85 -7.33
CA ARG A 332 2.01 15.68 -7.91
C ARG A 332 2.53 14.27 -7.65
N ARG A 333 2.97 13.59 -8.71
CA ARG A 333 3.57 12.26 -8.63
C ARG A 333 5.09 12.34 -8.50
N ARG A 334 5.68 11.41 -7.76
CA ARG A 334 7.14 11.27 -7.66
C ARG A 334 7.70 10.72 -8.96
N GLU A 335 8.89 11.19 -9.31
CA GLU A 335 9.62 10.73 -10.50
C GLU A 335 9.85 9.21 -10.53
N TYR A 336 10.14 8.60 -9.36
CA TYR A 336 10.25 7.15 -9.24
C TYR A 336 9.02 6.41 -9.80
N ASP A 337 7.82 6.89 -9.47
CA ASP A 337 6.57 6.29 -9.95
C ASP A 337 6.34 6.59 -11.43
N GLU A 338 6.62 7.82 -11.88
CA GLU A 338 6.51 8.22 -13.30
C GLU A 338 7.38 7.35 -14.21
N LEU A 339 8.58 6.97 -13.74
CA LEU A 339 9.50 6.11 -14.48
C LEU A 339 9.14 4.61 -14.37
N ALA A 340 8.68 4.15 -13.20
CA ALA A 340 8.44 2.73 -12.96
C ALA A 340 7.08 2.24 -13.47
N TRP A 341 6.00 2.95 -13.19
CA TRP A 341 4.63 2.45 -13.39
C TRP A 341 4.28 2.15 -14.86
N PRO A 342 4.73 2.92 -15.87
CA PRO A 342 4.45 2.60 -17.28
C PRO A 342 4.93 1.21 -17.72
N HIS A 343 5.90 0.64 -17.01
CA HIS A 343 6.46 -0.68 -17.26
C HIS A 343 5.83 -1.79 -16.42
N ALA A 344 4.86 -1.46 -15.54
CA ALA A 344 4.21 -2.37 -14.62
C ALA A 344 2.86 -2.93 -15.11
N SER A 345 2.57 -2.88 -16.42
CA SER A 345 1.27 -3.33 -16.97
C SER A 345 1.10 -4.85 -17.17
N ARG A 346 2.17 -5.63 -17.03
CA ARG A 346 2.18 -7.10 -17.27
C ARG A 346 2.86 -7.81 -16.09
N GLY A 347 3.71 -8.81 -16.33
CA GLY A 347 4.52 -9.41 -15.27
C GLY A 347 5.71 -8.54 -14.86
N PHE A 348 6.19 -8.70 -13.63
CA PHE A 348 7.34 -7.96 -13.06
C PHE A 348 8.58 -7.96 -13.97
N PHE A 349 8.83 -9.05 -14.71
CA PHE A 349 9.97 -9.14 -15.62
C PHE A 349 9.99 -8.06 -16.72
N ALA A 350 8.85 -7.47 -17.06
CA ALA A 350 8.80 -6.33 -17.98
C ALA A 350 9.43 -5.08 -17.34
N LEU A 351 9.09 -4.78 -16.08
CA LEU A 351 9.71 -3.72 -15.30
C LEU A 351 11.17 -4.03 -14.98
N LYS A 352 11.49 -5.28 -14.60
CA LYS A 352 12.87 -5.70 -14.27
C LYS A 352 13.87 -5.34 -15.37
N LYS A 353 13.49 -5.51 -16.64
CA LYS A 353 14.34 -5.15 -17.80
C LYS A 353 14.60 -3.65 -17.93
N LYS A 354 13.78 -2.81 -17.31
CA LYS A 354 13.85 -1.34 -17.34
C LYS A 354 14.55 -0.74 -16.14
N ILE A 355 14.72 -1.50 -15.05
CA ILE A 355 15.39 -1.05 -13.83
C ILE A 355 16.73 -0.33 -14.10
N PRO A 356 17.67 -0.86 -14.92
CA PRO A 356 18.93 -0.15 -15.16
C PRO A 356 18.75 1.26 -15.75
N ALA A 357 17.88 1.40 -16.75
CA ALA A 357 17.60 2.70 -17.36
C ALA A 357 16.88 3.65 -16.38
N ILE A 358 15.92 3.14 -15.60
CA ILE A 358 15.24 3.94 -14.58
C ILE A 358 16.24 4.47 -13.53
N LEU A 359 17.19 3.64 -13.09
CA LEU A 359 18.22 4.06 -12.15
C LEU A 359 19.13 5.15 -12.73
N GLU A 360 19.50 5.04 -14.01
CA GLU A 360 20.27 6.09 -14.70
C GLU A 360 19.48 7.42 -14.78
N ASP A 361 18.19 7.35 -15.09
CA ASP A 361 17.33 8.54 -15.17
C ASP A 361 17.14 9.20 -13.80
N LEU A 362 16.91 8.41 -12.75
CA LEU A 362 16.82 8.90 -11.36
C LEU A 362 18.12 9.54 -10.86
N GLN A 363 19.30 9.08 -11.32
CA GLN A 363 20.56 9.72 -10.95
C GLN A 363 20.79 11.05 -11.68
N ARG A 364 20.29 11.17 -12.91
CA ARG A 364 20.42 12.40 -13.70
C ARG A 364 19.55 13.53 -13.16
N SER A 365 18.39 13.23 -12.59
CA SER A 365 17.51 14.25 -12.00
C SER A 365 18.05 14.83 -10.69
N VAL A 366 19.03 14.18 -10.05
CA VAL A 366 19.61 14.57 -8.76
C VAL A 366 20.81 15.53 -8.88
N ALA A 367 21.45 15.68 -10.06
CA ALA A 367 22.67 16.49 -10.21
C ALA A 367 22.46 17.84 -10.93
N PRO A 368 23.00 18.99 -10.44
CA PRO A 368 23.76 19.18 -9.20
C PRO A 368 22.99 20.03 -8.17
N ARG A 369 22.52 19.41 -7.08
CA ARG A 369 22.47 20.12 -5.79
C ARG A 369 23.91 20.25 -5.31
N LEU A 370 24.53 21.39 -5.62
CA LEU A 370 25.93 21.71 -5.31
C LEU A 370 26.24 21.56 -3.81
N LEU A 371 27.48 21.13 -3.56
CA LEU A 371 28.21 21.07 -2.29
C LEU A 371 28.04 22.30 -1.41
#